data_AF-A0A260ZD17-F1
#
_entry.id   AF-A0A260ZD17-F1
#
_cell.length_a   1.000
_cell.length_b   1.000
_cell.length_c   1.000
_cell.angle_alpha   90.00
_cell.angle_beta   90.00
_cell.angle_gamma   90.00
#
_symmetry.space_group_name_H-M   'P 1'
#
loop_
_entity.id
_entity.type
_entity.pdbx_description
1 polymer ?
#
loop_
_entity_poly.entity_id
_entity_poly.type
_entity_poly.pdbx_seq_one_letter_code
_entity_poly.pdbx_strand_id
1 'polypeptide(L)'
;MRRRTIHILCYLTNSRIKAFEHIPYCSYRIQPPGSRTIVWTGKTFNFDKIIDEFAGKPFECATESFCPDPCCSRIPSVVRSSPKYAPLCKMNTCQKKSTCLLKHFENDDLSKLRLNQFNINCGCDKPGTIYRPDIGKCVHHNPCTKQSLCREYGQECLNTATGYKCVCQLGFFRNGSNSCAHLKLSASAYHGFSLSESMEEL
;
A
#
# COMPACT_ATOMS: atom_id res chain seq x y z
N MET A 1 -15.50 6.44 28.98
CA MET A 1 -14.09 6.89 29.02
C MET A 1 -13.07 5.94 28.38
N ARG A 2 -13.26 4.60 28.36
CA ARG A 2 -12.25 3.63 27.87
C ARG A 2 -11.84 3.68 26.37
N ARG A 3 -12.63 4.28 25.47
CA ARG A 3 -12.31 4.28 24.02
C ARG A 3 -11.24 5.29 23.60
N ARG A 4 -11.03 6.40 24.33
CA ARG A 4 -10.12 7.48 23.87
C ARG A 4 -8.64 7.17 24.10
N THR A 5 -8.33 6.45 25.18
CA THR A 5 -6.94 6.07 25.52
C THR A 5 -6.38 5.04 24.53
N ILE A 6 -7.22 4.15 24.01
CA ILE A 6 -6.78 3.09 23.10
C ILE A 6 -6.31 3.63 21.74
N HIS A 7 -6.92 4.72 21.25
CA HIS A 7 -6.50 5.37 20.00
C HIS A 7 -5.12 6.00 20.10
N ILE A 8 -4.76 6.55 21.27
CA ILE A 8 -3.42 7.11 21.51
C ILE A 8 -2.38 5.99 21.50
N LEU A 9 -2.66 4.87 22.19
CA LEU A 9 -1.76 3.72 22.19
C LEU A 9 -1.60 3.10 20.81
N CYS A 10 -2.67 3.05 20.01
CA CYS A 10 -2.59 2.63 18.61
C CYS A 10 -1.74 3.60 17.77
N TYR A 11 -1.92 4.91 17.94
CA TYR A 11 -1.10 5.91 17.26
C TYR A 11 0.40 5.75 17.58
N LEU A 12 0.76 5.57 18.86
CA LEU A 12 2.14 5.34 19.28
C LEU A 12 2.70 4.03 18.70
N THR A 13 1.87 3.01 18.59
CA THR A 13 2.22 1.73 17.97
C THR A 13 2.47 1.88 16.47
N ASN A 14 1.54 2.54 15.74
CA ASN A 14 1.65 2.80 14.30
C ASN A 14 2.85 3.70 13.99
N SER A 15 3.17 4.64 14.88
CA SER A 15 4.33 5.53 14.81
C SER A 15 5.66 4.83 15.17
N ARG A 16 5.64 3.52 15.44
CA ARG A 16 6.81 2.69 15.74
C ARG A 16 7.65 3.19 16.92
N ILE A 17 7.00 3.68 17.98
CA ILE A 17 7.70 4.07 19.22
C ILE A 17 8.31 2.83 19.88
N LYS A 18 9.63 2.81 20.07
CA LYS A 18 10.38 1.64 20.59
C LYS A 18 9.81 1.01 21.86
N ALA A 19 9.21 1.80 22.75
CA ALA A 19 8.55 1.29 23.97
C ALA A 19 7.41 0.29 23.68
N PHE A 20 6.86 0.29 22.45
CA PHE A 20 5.78 -0.58 22.01
C PHE A 20 6.25 -1.75 21.13
N GLU A 21 7.56 -1.88 20.91
CA GLU A 21 8.12 -2.89 20.01
C GLU A 21 7.90 -4.32 20.54
N HIS A 22 8.11 -4.53 21.84
CA HIS A 22 7.99 -5.83 22.50
C HIS A 22 7.17 -5.72 23.79
N ILE A 23 5.89 -5.34 23.68
CA ILE A 23 5.01 -5.33 24.86
C ILE A 23 4.62 -6.77 25.25
N PRO A 24 4.51 -7.06 26.55
CA PRO A 24 4.05 -8.37 27.02
C PRO A 24 2.51 -8.48 26.97
N TYR A 25 2.01 -9.71 26.80
CA TYR A 25 0.60 -10.13 26.85
C TYR A 25 -0.31 -9.61 25.73
N CYS A 26 -0.36 -10.32 24.60
CA CYS A 26 -1.37 -10.04 23.58
C CYS A 26 -2.74 -10.58 24.02
N SER A 27 -3.68 -9.68 24.31
CA SER A 27 -5.03 -10.02 24.83
C SER A 27 -5.93 -10.84 23.88
N TYR A 28 -5.48 -11.24 22.68
CA TYR A 28 -6.40 -11.71 21.63
C TYR A 28 -6.00 -12.98 20.85
N ARG A 29 -4.88 -13.64 21.16
CA ARG A 29 -4.69 -15.02 20.65
C ARG A 29 -5.51 -15.96 21.52
N ILE A 30 -6.74 -16.25 21.10
CA ILE A 30 -7.44 -17.46 21.53
C ILE A 30 -6.60 -18.61 21.01
N GLN A 31 -5.70 -19.15 21.85
CA GLN A 31 -4.92 -20.33 21.48
C GLN A 31 -5.88 -21.51 21.35
N PRO A 32 -5.77 -22.35 20.30
CA PRO A 32 -6.48 -23.62 20.28
C PRO A 32 -5.99 -24.51 21.44
N PRO A 33 -6.86 -25.30 22.07
CA PRO A 33 -6.46 -26.17 23.17
C PRO A 33 -5.44 -27.22 22.68
N GLY A 34 -4.23 -27.23 23.26
CA GLY A 34 -3.21 -28.27 23.01
C GLY A 34 -1.76 -27.84 22.73
N SER A 35 -1.30 -26.66 23.15
CA SER A 35 0.09 -26.21 22.91
C SER A 35 1.14 -27.00 23.73
N ARG A 36 2.21 -27.46 23.05
CA ARG A 36 3.30 -28.31 23.60
C ARG A 36 4.37 -27.50 24.33
N THR A 37 4.80 -27.91 25.52
CA THR A 37 5.89 -27.30 26.33
C THR A 37 7.25 -27.20 25.63
N ILE A 38 8.00 -26.11 25.87
CA ILE A 38 9.41 -25.94 25.46
C ILE A 38 10.31 -25.89 26.69
N VAL A 39 11.55 -26.38 26.57
CA VAL A 39 12.58 -26.33 27.60
C VAL A 39 13.66 -25.31 27.21
N TRP A 40 13.95 -24.36 28.10
CA TRP A 40 15.05 -23.39 27.91
C TRP A 40 15.80 -23.21 29.24
N THR A 41 17.15 -23.23 29.18
CA THR A 41 18.06 -23.13 30.35
C THR A 41 17.68 -24.03 31.54
N GLY A 42 17.25 -25.27 31.25
CA GLY A 42 16.90 -26.26 32.28
C GLY A 42 15.56 -26.02 32.97
N LYS A 43 14.78 -25.00 32.55
CA LYS A 43 13.42 -24.76 33.02
C LYS A 43 12.39 -25.08 31.92
N THR A 44 11.37 -25.83 32.30
CA THR A 44 10.25 -26.21 31.44
C THR A 44 9.20 -25.09 31.49
N PHE A 45 8.91 -24.48 30.35
CA PHE A 45 7.88 -23.44 30.26
C PHE A 45 6.63 -24.02 29.59
N ASN A 46 5.48 -23.80 30.24
CA ASN A 46 4.19 -23.99 29.58
C ASN A 46 3.95 -22.81 28.64
N PHE A 47 3.50 -23.05 27.41
CA PHE A 47 3.22 -22.00 26.42
C PHE A 47 2.20 -20.96 26.93
N ASP A 48 1.37 -21.35 27.90
CA ASP A 48 0.45 -20.47 28.62
C ASP A 48 1.15 -19.31 29.38
N LYS A 49 2.47 -19.37 29.55
CA LYS A 49 3.29 -18.39 30.29
C LYS A 49 4.50 -17.87 29.53
N ILE A 50 4.58 -18.07 28.21
CA ILE A 50 5.65 -17.47 27.42
C ILE A 50 5.31 -16.00 27.21
N ILE A 51 6.19 -15.13 27.71
CA ILE A 51 6.14 -13.70 27.45
C ILE A 51 6.35 -13.53 25.94
N ASP A 52 5.36 -12.93 25.24
CA ASP A 52 5.39 -12.68 23.78
C ASP A 52 6.68 -11.97 23.29
N GLU A 53 7.44 -11.38 24.21
CA GLU A 53 8.77 -10.78 24.04
C GLU A 53 9.78 -11.69 23.30
N PHE A 54 9.66 -13.02 23.39
CA PHE A 54 10.60 -13.96 22.76
C PHE A 54 10.13 -14.58 21.44
N ALA A 55 8.86 -14.40 21.04
CA ALA A 55 8.28 -15.12 19.89
C ALA A 55 7.43 -14.26 18.93
N GLY A 56 7.02 -13.05 19.33
CA GLY A 56 6.22 -12.14 18.49
C GLY A 56 7.06 -11.32 17.53
N LYS A 57 6.51 -10.96 16.36
CA LYS A 57 7.17 -9.97 15.49
C LYS A 57 7.13 -8.59 16.17
N PRO A 58 8.12 -7.71 15.90
CA PRO A 58 8.13 -6.34 16.40
C PRO A 58 6.79 -5.63 16.17
N PHE A 59 6.24 -5.05 17.24
CA PHE A 59 4.96 -4.33 17.29
C PHE A 59 3.69 -5.15 17.04
N GLU A 60 3.78 -6.45 16.75
CA GLU A 60 2.61 -7.30 16.49
C GLU A 60 1.67 -7.29 17.70
N CYS A 61 2.21 -7.46 18.90
CA CYS A 61 1.43 -7.52 20.12
C CYS A 61 0.75 -6.20 20.49
N ALA A 62 1.48 -5.10 20.36
CA ALA A 62 0.96 -3.75 20.56
C ALA A 62 -0.15 -3.43 19.56
N THR A 63 0.02 -3.89 18.33
CA THR A 63 -0.98 -3.73 17.28
C THR A 63 -2.27 -4.47 17.63
N GLU A 64 -2.20 -5.74 18.02
CA GLU A 64 -3.39 -6.53 18.41
C GLU A 64 -4.10 -5.96 19.64
N SER A 65 -3.34 -5.43 20.60
CA SER A 65 -3.88 -5.01 21.89
C SER A 65 -4.50 -3.60 21.83
N PHE A 66 -3.90 -2.70 21.04
CA PHE A 66 -4.26 -1.29 21.03
C PHE A 66 -4.95 -0.84 19.74
N CYS A 67 -4.69 -1.47 18.61
CA CYS A 67 -5.30 -1.06 17.35
C CYS A 67 -6.56 -1.86 17.03
N PRO A 68 -7.70 -1.20 16.72
CA PRO A 68 -8.87 -1.90 16.21
C PRO A 68 -8.59 -2.45 14.81
N ASP A 69 -9.19 -3.61 14.50
CA ASP A 69 -9.17 -4.22 13.16
C ASP A 69 -10.51 -3.95 12.45
N PRO A 70 -10.63 -2.88 11.64
CA PRO A 70 -11.84 -2.60 10.85
C PRO A 70 -12.06 -3.62 9.72
N CYS A 71 -11.02 -4.33 9.27
CA CYS A 71 -11.15 -5.36 8.24
C CYS A 71 -11.72 -6.67 8.80
N CYS A 72 -11.61 -6.88 10.11
CA CYS A 72 -12.00 -8.10 10.80
C CYS A 72 -11.36 -9.37 10.21
N SER A 73 -10.17 -9.22 9.63
CA SER A 73 -9.44 -10.30 8.99
C SER A 73 -9.01 -11.35 10.01
N ARG A 74 -8.76 -10.93 11.26
CA ARG A 74 -8.32 -11.79 12.37
C ARG A 74 -9.46 -12.38 13.18
N ILE A 75 -10.69 -11.92 12.95
CA ILE A 75 -11.88 -12.35 13.70
C ILE A 75 -12.57 -13.50 12.94
N PRO A 76 -12.79 -14.67 13.58
CA PRO A 76 -13.54 -15.76 12.97
C PRO A 76 -14.92 -15.32 12.51
N SER A 77 -15.37 -15.80 11.35
CA SER A 77 -16.65 -15.41 10.74
C SER A 77 -17.86 -15.53 11.68
N VAL A 78 -17.84 -16.53 12.57
CA VAL A 78 -18.87 -16.80 13.58
C VAL A 78 -18.99 -15.68 14.62
N VAL A 79 -17.88 -14.99 14.92
CA VAL A 79 -17.80 -13.95 15.96
C VAL A 79 -18.02 -12.54 15.37
N ARG A 80 -17.85 -12.37 14.05
CA ARG A 80 -18.03 -11.07 13.35
C ARG A 80 -19.45 -10.50 13.49
N SER A 81 -20.46 -11.36 13.58
CA SER A 81 -21.87 -10.97 13.74
C SER A 81 -22.23 -10.59 15.17
N SER A 82 -21.36 -10.83 16.15
CA SER A 82 -21.65 -10.50 17.55
C SER A 82 -21.76 -8.99 17.79
N PRO A 83 -22.58 -8.52 18.74
CA PRO A 83 -22.80 -7.09 19.00
C PRO A 83 -21.52 -6.30 19.33
N LYS A 84 -20.51 -6.99 19.86
CA LYS A 84 -19.21 -6.40 20.23
C LYS A 84 -18.34 -6.08 19.00
N TYR A 85 -18.33 -6.96 18.00
CA TYR A 85 -17.44 -6.86 16.83
C TYR A 85 -18.15 -6.38 15.57
N ALA A 86 -19.46 -6.59 15.44
CA ALA A 86 -20.28 -6.11 14.33
C ALA A 86 -20.09 -4.61 13.99
N PRO A 87 -20.08 -3.66 14.95
CA PRO A 87 -19.87 -2.25 14.62
C PRO A 87 -18.45 -1.95 14.11
N LEU A 88 -17.43 -2.70 14.54
CA LEU A 88 -16.05 -2.57 14.04
C LEU A 88 -15.94 -3.13 12.62
N CYS A 89 -16.49 -4.32 12.37
CA CYS A 89 -16.45 -4.96 11.05
C CYS A 89 -17.30 -4.23 9.99
N LYS A 90 -18.32 -3.48 10.43
CA LYS A 90 -19.10 -2.61 9.55
C LYS A 90 -18.28 -1.45 8.96
N MET A 91 -17.13 -1.11 9.55
CA MET A 91 -16.22 -0.08 9.02
C MET A 91 -15.48 -0.55 7.77
N ASN A 92 -15.46 -1.85 7.47
CA ASN A 92 -14.96 -2.35 6.20
C ASN A 92 -15.88 -1.88 5.06
N THR A 93 -15.45 -0.91 4.27
CA THR A 93 -16.19 -0.40 3.11
C THR A 93 -15.87 -1.14 1.80
N CYS A 94 -14.98 -2.12 1.82
CA CYS A 94 -14.63 -2.89 0.63
C CYS A 94 -15.84 -3.66 0.08
N GLN A 95 -15.93 -3.75 -1.25
CA GLN A 95 -16.92 -4.57 -1.95
C GLN A 95 -16.74 -6.05 -1.60
N LYS A 96 -15.48 -6.54 -1.67
CA LYS A 96 -15.10 -7.88 -1.21
C LYS A 96 -14.50 -7.78 0.20
N LYS A 97 -15.22 -8.24 1.21
CA LYS A 97 -14.75 -8.17 2.61
C LYS A 97 -13.45 -8.92 2.85
N SER A 98 -13.22 -10.01 2.10
CA SER A 98 -12.00 -10.83 2.19
C SER A 98 -10.73 -10.14 1.71
N THR A 99 -10.84 -9.09 0.88
CA THR A 99 -9.68 -8.40 0.31
C THR A 99 -9.29 -7.13 1.09
N CYS A 100 -9.93 -6.90 2.25
CA CYS A 100 -9.61 -5.77 3.11
C CYS A 100 -8.27 -5.98 3.82
N LEU A 101 -7.39 -5.00 3.67
CA LEU A 101 -6.08 -4.95 4.29
C LEU A 101 -5.94 -3.63 5.03
N LEU A 102 -5.67 -3.70 6.33
CA LEU A 102 -5.31 -2.52 7.12
C LEU A 102 -3.78 -2.42 7.16
N LYS A 103 -3.24 -1.36 6.60
CA LYS A 103 -1.81 -1.04 6.70
C LYS A 103 -1.59 -0.10 7.86
N HIS A 104 -1.11 -0.64 8.97
CA HIS A 104 -0.91 0.11 10.22
C HIS A 104 -0.03 1.36 10.05
N PHE A 105 1.02 1.29 9.23
CA PHE A 105 1.91 2.43 8.98
C PHE A 105 1.28 3.56 8.15
N GLU A 106 0.18 3.31 7.43
CA GLU A 106 -0.55 4.35 6.69
C GLU A 106 -1.68 4.99 7.53
N ASN A 107 -1.77 4.60 8.81
CA ASN A 107 -2.79 5.01 9.78
C ASN A 107 -2.15 5.69 11.00
N ASP A 108 -1.31 6.68 10.76
CA ASP A 108 -0.61 7.46 11.79
C ASP A 108 -1.28 8.81 12.10
N ASP A 109 -2.41 9.16 11.49
CA ASP A 109 -3.13 10.39 11.83
C ASP A 109 -4.02 10.19 13.08
N LEU A 110 -3.58 10.71 14.22
CA LEU A 110 -4.32 10.62 15.49
C LEU A 110 -5.73 11.20 15.41
N SER A 111 -5.94 12.26 14.62
CA SER A 111 -7.26 12.90 14.48
C SER A 111 -8.23 11.95 13.78
N LYS A 112 -7.78 11.31 12.69
CA LYS A 112 -8.56 10.30 11.96
C LYS A 112 -8.80 9.04 12.78
N LEU A 113 -7.78 8.56 13.50
CA LEU A 113 -7.89 7.41 14.39
C LEU A 113 -8.98 7.62 15.46
N ARG A 114 -9.01 8.80 16.11
CA ARG A 114 -10.02 9.14 17.12
C ARG A 114 -11.45 9.16 16.59
N LEU A 115 -11.61 9.47 15.30
CA LEU A 115 -12.89 9.45 14.59
C LEU A 115 -13.22 8.07 13.98
N ASN A 116 -12.37 7.06 14.19
CA ASN A 116 -12.42 5.73 13.56
C ASN A 116 -12.42 5.79 12.01
N GLN A 117 -11.75 6.77 11.44
CA GLN A 117 -11.58 6.92 10.00
C GLN A 117 -10.28 6.24 9.57
N PHE A 118 -10.32 4.92 9.47
CA PHE A 118 -9.18 4.12 9.08
C PHE A 118 -8.97 4.14 7.56
N ASN A 119 -7.72 4.32 7.18
CA ASN A 119 -7.22 4.11 5.84
C ASN A 119 -7.10 2.59 5.58
N ILE A 120 -8.20 1.99 5.11
CA ILE A 120 -8.24 0.58 4.70
C ILE A 120 -7.97 0.45 3.20
N ASN A 121 -7.26 -0.60 2.82
CA ASN A 121 -6.97 -0.91 1.43
C ASN A 121 -7.81 -2.12 0.98
N CYS A 122 -8.48 -2.03 -0.15
CA CYS A 122 -9.27 -3.12 -0.71
C CYS A 122 -8.55 -3.76 -1.90
N GLY A 123 -8.73 -5.07 -2.12
CA GLY A 123 -8.27 -5.72 -3.35
C GLY A 123 -9.17 -5.33 -4.53
N CYS A 124 -8.54 -5.04 -5.67
CA CYS A 124 -9.21 -4.71 -6.92
C CYS A 124 -9.25 -5.92 -7.86
N ASP A 125 -10.36 -6.08 -8.59
CA ASP A 125 -10.56 -7.24 -9.47
C ASP A 125 -9.82 -7.11 -10.81
N LYS A 126 -9.61 -5.87 -11.28
CA LYS A 126 -8.99 -5.60 -12.58
C LYS A 126 -7.46 -5.61 -12.46
N PRO A 127 -6.73 -6.32 -13.34
CA PRO A 127 -5.27 -6.25 -13.36
C PRO A 127 -4.80 -4.82 -13.67
N GLY A 128 -3.71 -4.40 -13.04
CA GLY A 128 -3.15 -3.06 -13.23
C GLY A 128 -3.94 -1.94 -12.52
N THR A 129 -4.88 -2.28 -11.63
CA THR A 129 -5.57 -1.30 -10.79
C THR A 129 -5.10 -1.35 -9.34
N ILE A 130 -5.07 -0.19 -8.68
CA ILE A 130 -4.79 -0.04 -7.26
C ILE A 130 -5.98 0.61 -6.56
N TYR A 131 -6.26 0.18 -5.34
CA TYR A 131 -7.27 0.83 -4.52
C TYR A 131 -6.70 2.13 -3.94
N ARG A 132 -7.48 3.20 -4.07
CA ARG A 132 -7.17 4.52 -3.52
C ARG A 132 -8.14 4.81 -2.38
N PRO A 133 -7.68 4.71 -1.11
CA PRO A 133 -8.54 4.87 0.06
C PRO A 133 -9.13 6.26 0.24
N ASP A 134 -8.44 7.28 -0.26
CA ASP A 134 -8.87 8.68 -0.28
C ASP A 134 -10.18 8.90 -1.07
N ILE A 135 -10.39 8.14 -2.14
CA ILE A 135 -11.60 8.20 -2.98
C ILE A 135 -12.48 6.94 -2.86
N GLY A 136 -12.02 5.94 -2.11
CA GLY A 136 -12.72 4.68 -1.87
C GLY A 136 -12.95 3.81 -3.12
N LYS A 137 -12.09 3.93 -4.15
CA LYS A 137 -12.27 3.24 -5.44
C LYS A 137 -10.96 2.70 -6.01
N CYS A 138 -11.10 1.68 -6.86
CA CYS A 138 -10.01 1.16 -7.68
C CYS A 138 -9.77 2.04 -8.89
N VAL A 139 -8.52 2.47 -9.07
CA VAL A 139 -8.07 3.28 -10.22
C VAL A 139 -6.95 2.58 -10.96
N HIS A 140 -6.76 2.89 -12.23
CA HIS A 140 -5.60 2.40 -12.97
C HIS A 140 -4.32 2.94 -12.33
N HIS A 141 -3.45 2.01 -11.94
CA HIS A 141 -2.12 2.36 -11.46
C HIS A 141 -1.38 3.04 -12.60
N ASN A 142 -0.68 4.15 -12.31
CA ASN A 142 0.23 4.75 -13.27
C ASN A 142 1.61 4.07 -13.13
N PRO A 143 1.95 3.08 -13.98
CA PRO A 143 3.27 2.46 -13.97
C PRO A 143 4.42 3.47 -14.09
N CYS A 144 4.24 4.58 -14.81
CA CYS A 144 5.29 5.57 -15.10
C CYS A 144 5.82 6.32 -13.87
N THR A 145 5.21 6.18 -12.69
CA THR A 145 5.81 6.67 -11.45
C THR A 145 7.05 5.88 -11.03
N LYS A 146 7.25 4.68 -11.59
CA LYS A 146 8.46 3.87 -11.38
C LYS A 146 9.56 4.33 -12.34
N GLN A 147 10.64 4.84 -11.78
CA GLN A 147 11.78 5.43 -12.50
C GLN A 147 12.52 4.46 -13.45
N SER A 148 12.21 3.16 -13.43
CA SER A 148 12.99 2.12 -14.10
C SER A 148 12.34 1.48 -15.33
N LEU A 149 11.22 2.01 -15.83
CA LEU A 149 10.44 1.36 -16.91
C LEU A 149 10.95 1.66 -18.32
N CYS A 150 11.31 2.91 -18.61
CA CYS A 150 11.91 3.32 -19.88
C CYS A 150 13.35 3.73 -19.60
N ARG A 151 14.29 2.83 -19.90
CA ARG A 151 15.72 3.00 -19.54
C ARG A 151 16.59 3.47 -20.69
N GLU A 152 16.07 3.49 -21.90
CA GLU A 152 16.85 3.92 -23.06
C GLU A 152 16.93 5.44 -23.13
N TYR A 153 18.08 5.93 -23.59
CA TYR A 153 18.34 7.36 -23.74
C TYR A 153 17.32 7.98 -24.71
N GLY A 154 16.77 9.14 -24.32
CA GLY A 154 15.77 9.85 -25.11
C GLY A 154 14.37 9.22 -25.08
N GLN A 155 14.09 8.24 -24.22
CA GLN A 155 12.73 7.71 -24.00
C GLN A 155 12.01 8.39 -22.82
N GLU A 156 10.68 8.46 -22.93
CA GLU A 156 9.75 8.93 -21.91
C GLU A 156 8.62 7.91 -21.73
N CYS A 157 8.14 7.76 -20.49
CA CYS A 157 7.06 6.83 -20.17
C CYS A 157 5.70 7.51 -20.29
N LEU A 158 4.84 6.96 -21.13
CA LEU A 158 3.43 7.34 -21.22
C LEU A 158 2.54 6.30 -20.55
N ASN A 159 1.70 6.78 -19.63
CA ASN A 159 0.65 6.00 -19.02
C ASN A 159 -0.49 5.77 -20.02
N THR A 160 -0.94 4.53 -20.15
CA THR A 160 -2.03 4.13 -21.07
C THR A 160 -3.07 3.32 -20.32
N ALA A 161 -4.31 3.25 -20.83
CA ALA A 161 -5.38 2.49 -20.17
C ALA A 161 -5.04 1.00 -19.97
N THR A 162 -4.18 0.44 -20.81
CA THR A 162 -3.74 -0.97 -20.77
C THR A 162 -2.38 -1.17 -20.07
N GLY A 163 -1.72 -0.12 -19.59
CA GLY A 163 -0.38 -0.22 -19.00
C GLY A 163 0.50 0.99 -19.31
N TYR A 164 1.70 0.78 -19.85
CA TYR A 164 2.59 1.86 -20.26
C TYR A 164 3.15 1.66 -21.67
N LYS A 165 3.57 2.76 -22.30
CA LYS A 165 4.37 2.76 -23.52
C LYS A 165 5.57 3.67 -23.33
N CYS A 166 6.74 3.23 -23.77
CA CYS A 166 7.90 4.09 -23.91
C CYS A 166 7.86 4.75 -25.28
N VAL A 167 7.94 6.07 -25.31
CA VAL A 167 7.98 6.88 -26.53
C VAL A 167 9.23 7.73 -26.54
N CYS A 168 9.65 8.21 -27.71
CA CYS A 168 10.78 9.13 -27.79
C CYS A 168 10.36 10.53 -27.34
N GLN A 169 11.25 11.18 -26.59
CA GLN A 169 11.12 12.59 -26.21
C GLN A 169 11.10 13.49 -27.45
N LEU A 170 10.60 14.71 -27.30
CA LEU A 170 10.67 15.72 -28.36
C LEU A 170 12.12 15.93 -28.79
N GLY A 171 12.38 15.96 -30.10
CA GLY A 171 13.74 16.02 -30.66
C GLY A 171 14.38 14.65 -30.92
N PHE A 172 13.66 13.56 -30.67
CA PHE A 172 14.07 12.20 -31.00
C PHE A 172 13.02 11.48 -31.87
N PHE A 173 13.46 10.51 -32.67
CA PHE A 173 12.59 9.61 -33.42
C PHE A 173 12.96 8.15 -33.17
N ARG A 174 12.00 7.25 -33.35
CA ARG A 174 12.19 5.82 -33.12
C ARG A 174 12.96 5.22 -34.30
N ASN A 175 14.14 4.69 -34.01
CA ASN A 175 14.91 3.89 -34.95
C ASN A 175 14.35 2.45 -34.99
N GLY A 176 14.62 1.70 -36.06
CA GLY A 176 14.13 0.32 -36.25
C GLY A 176 14.52 -0.65 -35.13
N SER A 177 15.51 -0.29 -34.31
CA SER A 177 16.01 -1.04 -33.15
C SER A 177 15.29 -0.74 -31.84
N ASN A 178 14.12 -0.08 -31.88
CA ASN A 178 13.37 0.37 -30.70
C ASN A 178 14.01 1.50 -29.89
N SER A 179 15.18 1.99 -30.32
CA SER A 179 15.93 3.07 -29.70
C SER A 179 15.54 4.45 -30.24
N CYS A 180 15.76 5.48 -29.44
CA CYS A 180 15.50 6.86 -29.81
C CYS A 180 16.79 7.50 -30.37
N ALA A 181 16.74 7.95 -31.62
CA ALA A 181 17.82 8.68 -32.27
C ALA A 181 17.46 10.17 -32.34
N HIS A 182 18.45 11.05 -32.18
CA HIS A 182 18.24 12.49 -32.33
C HIS A 182 17.78 12.82 -33.75
N LEU A 183 16.78 13.71 -33.84
CA LEU A 183 16.44 14.39 -35.08
C LEU A 183 17.65 15.22 -35.52
N LYS A 184 18.34 14.74 -36.56
CA LYS A 184 19.30 15.58 -37.29
C LYS A 184 18.48 16.52 -38.18
N LEU A 185 18.16 17.68 -37.64
CA LEU A 185 17.74 18.81 -38.46
C LEU A 185 18.95 19.19 -39.31
N SER A 186 18.93 18.80 -40.59
CA SER A 186 19.79 19.43 -41.58
C SER A 186 19.40 20.90 -41.60
N ALA A 187 20.38 21.79 -41.51
CA ALA A 187 20.18 23.18 -41.87
C ALA A 187 20.02 23.28 -43.40
N SER A 188 18.99 22.65 -43.96
CA SER A 188 18.38 23.23 -45.15
C SER A 188 17.84 24.57 -44.69
N ALA A 189 18.16 25.64 -45.43
CA ALA A 189 17.72 26.99 -45.12
C ALA A 189 16.22 26.95 -44.82
N TYR A 190 15.86 27.08 -43.53
CA TYR A 190 14.47 27.06 -43.11
C TYR A 190 13.88 28.40 -43.53
N HIS A 191 13.44 28.41 -44.76
CA HIS A 191 12.60 29.43 -45.30
C HIS A 191 11.24 29.23 -44.62
N GLY A 192 10.85 30.17 -43.74
CA GLY A 192 9.58 30.07 -43.00
C GLY A 192 8.38 29.92 -43.95
N PHE A 193 7.18 29.77 -43.39
CA PHE A 193 5.93 29.52 -44.15
C PHE A 193 5.57 30.55 -45.24
N SER A 194 6.35 31.63 -45.38
CA SER A 194 6.14 32.73 -46.32
C SER A 194 7.08 32.73 -47.52
N LEU A 195 7.86 31.68 -47.77
CA LEU A 195 8.74 31.65 -48.94
C LEU A 195 8.01 31.08 -50.16
N SER A 196 7.60 31.97 -51.06
CA SER A 196 7.25 31.61 -52.44
C SER A 196 8.53 31.49 -53.25
N GLU A 197 8.79 30.33 -53.86
CA GLU A 197 9.84 30.21 -54.88
C GLU A 197 9.50 31.14 -56.06
N SER A 198 10.50 31.85 -56.59
CA SER A 198 10.32 32.64 -57.82
C SER A 198 10.28 31.69 -59.02
N MET A 199 9.34 31.96 -59.93
CA MET A 199 8.98 31.11 -61.06
C MET A 199 10.00 31.16 -62.23
N GLU A 200 11.29 31.20 -61.91
CA GLU A 200 12.39 31.34 -62.87
C GLU A 200 13.30 30.10 -62.92
N GLU A 201 13.06 29.09 -62.08
CA GLU A 201 13.78 27.80 -62.08
C GLU A 201 12.89 26.60 -62.50
N LEU A 202 11.91 26.82 -63.39
CA LEU A 202 11.15 25.76 -64.08
C LEU A 202 11.53 25.66 -65.56
#